data_AF-A0A7C9J7H9-F1
#
_entry.id   AF-A0A7C9J7H9-F1
#
_cell.length_a   1.000
_cell.length_b   1.000
_cell.length_c   1.000
_cell.angle_alpha   90.00
_cell.angle_beta   90.00
_cell.angle_gamma   90.00
#
_symmetry.space_group_name_H-M   'P 1'
#
loop_
_entity.id
_entity.type
_entity.pdbx_description
1 polymer ?
#
loop_
_entity_poly.entity_id
_entity_poly.type
_entity_poly.pdbx_seq_one_letter_code
_entity_poly.pdbx_strand_id
1 'polypeptide(L)' 'MAFDPDTTTVLDLVAAHPSTEAVFRRYDAAAGCCLLCQGLFETVAGLAVRFGLDGKMLTTDLIQAIRKEK' A
#
# COMPACT_ATOMS: atom_id res chain seq x y z
N MET A 1 2.44 6.50 -15.29
CA MET A 1 2.53 6.90 -13.88
C MET A 1 2.27 5.68 -13.02
N ALA A 2 3.29 5.18 -12.35
CA ALA A 2 3.14 4.37 -11.15
C ALA A 2 3.74 5.24 -10.05
N PHE A 3 3.00 5.48 -8.98
CA PHE A 3 3.35 6.34 -7.85
C PHE A 3 4.76 6.06 -7.28
N ASP A 4 5.32 7.05 -6.58
CA ASP A 4 6.62 6.94 -5.91
C ASP A 4 6.43 6.41 -4.47
N PRO A 5 6.92 5.20 -4.13
CA PRO A 5 6.64 4.59 -2.82
C PRO A 5 7.34 5.28 -1.64
N ASP A 6 8.39 6.07 -1.91
CA ASP A 6 9.13 6.83 -0.89
C ASP A 6 8.48 8.17 -0.53
N THR A 7 7.65 8.73 -1.41
CA THR A 7 7.02 10.05 -1.19
C THR A 7 5.50 9.96 -1.07
N THR A 8 4.88 8.97 -1.73
CA THR A 8 3.44 8.76 -1.71
C THR A 8 3.06 8.09 -0.39
N THR A 9 2.15 8.72 0.35
CA THR A 9 1.58 8.14 1.58
C THR A 9 0.49 7.13 1.22
N VAL A 10 0.25 6.17 2.13
CA VAL A 10 -0.85 5.20 1.97
C VAL A 10 -2.19 5.92 1.78
N LEU A 11 -2.43 6.99 2.54
CA LEU A 11 -3.62 7.83 2.40
C LEU A 11 -3.77 8.43 1.00
N ASP A 12 -2.72 9.07 0.48
CA ASP A 12 -2.75 9.70 -0.85
C ASP A 12 -3.03 8.66 -1.93
N LEU A 13 -2.40 7.49 -1.83
CA LEU A 13 -2.58 6.39 -2.76
C LEU A 13 -4.01 5.84 -2.75
N VAL A 14 -4.58 5.57 -1.57
CA VAL A 14 -5.94 5.05 -1.42
C VAL A 14 -6.99 6.10 -1.81
N ALA A 15 -6.73 7.38 -1.54
CA ALA A 15 -7.59 8.48 -1.95
C ALA A 15 -7.61 8.66 -3.48
N ALA A 16 -6.47 8.51 -4.14
CA ALA A 16 -6.37 8.55 -5.59
C ALA A 16 -6.91 7.27 -6.26
N HIS A 17 -6.70 6.11 -5.62
CA HIS A 17 -7.01 4.79 -6.15
C HIS A 17 -7.62 3.88 -5.07
N PRO A 18 -8.94 3.92 -4.86
CA PRO A 18 -9.59 3.15 -3.80
C PRO A 18 -9.44 1.63 -3.98
N SER A 19 -9.20 1.12 -5.20
CA SER A 19 -8.88 -0.30 -5.42
C SER A 19 -7.62 -0.78 -4.70
N THR A 20 -6.71 0.12 -4.34
CA THR A 20 -5.50 -0.22 -3.56
C THR A 20 -5.80 -0.60 -2.11
N GLU A 21 -6.94 -0.16 -1.54
CA GLU A 21 -7.34 -0.54 -0.17
C GLU A 21 -7.50 -2.06 -0.03
N ALA A 22 -8.03 -2.72 -1.06
CA ALA A 22 -8.18 -4.18 -1.09
C ALA A 22 -6.83 -4.91 -1.02
N VAL A 23 -5.77 -4.31 -1.58
CA VAL A 23 -4.40 -4.83 -1.49
C VAL A 23 -3.94 -4.75 -0.04
N PHE A 24 -3.99 -3.58 0.59
CA PHE A 24 -3.60 -3.40 1.99
C PHE A 24 -4.36 -4.35 2.92
N ARG A 25 -5.66 -4.55 2.71
CA ARG A 25 -6.46 -5.51 3.48
C ARG A 25 -5.99 -6.97 3.37
N ARG A 26 -5.43 -7.38 2.24
CA ARG A 26 -4.82 -8.71 2.11
C ARG A 26 -3.54 -8.81 2.92
N TYR A 27 -2.75 -7.74 2.94
CA TYR A 27 -1.55 -7.67 3.76
C TYR A 27 -1.84 -7.47 5.25
N ASP A 28 -3.01 -6.96 5.66
CA ASP A 28 -3.41 -6.89 7.07
C ASP A 28 -3.37 -8.27 7.75
N ALA A 29 -3.83 -9.31 7.04
CA ALA A 29 -3.78 -10.69 7.52
C ALA A 29 -2.35 -11.21 7.65
N ALA A 30 -1.44 -10.78 6.77
CA ALA A 30 -0.02 -11.15 6.81
C ALA A 30 0.75 -10.37 7.91
N ALA A 31 0.40 -9.10 8.13
CA ALA A 31 0.99 -8.25 9.15
C ALA A 31 0.44 -8.52 10.56
N GLY A 32 -0.72 -9.20 10.66
CA GLY A 32 -1.40 -9.47 11.93
C GLY A 32 -2.02 -8.21 12.56
N CYS A 33 -2.06 -7.10 11.84
CA CYS A 33 -2.66 -5.85 12.29
C CYS A 33 -3.21 -5.06 11.09
N CYS A 34 -4.03 -4.04 11.38
CA CYS A 34 -4.51 -3.12 10.37
C CYS A 34 -3.40 -2.14 9.95
N LEU A 35 -2.77 -2.39 8.79
CA LEU A 35 -1.77 -1.56 8.12
C LEU A 35 -2.31 -0.17 7.83
N LEU A 36 -3.57 -0.07 7.38
CA LEU A 36 -4.23 1.21 7.16
C LEU A 36 -4.35 2.00 8.47
N CYS A 37 -4.63 1.34 9.58
CA CYS A 37 -4.80 2.02 10.87
C CYS A 37 -3.45 2.44 11.46
N GLN A 38 -2.42 1.63 11.27
CA GLN A 38 -1.09 1.83 11.86
C GLN A 38 -0.12 2.60 10.95
N GLY A 39 -0.45 2.77 9.68
CA GLY A 39 0.43 3.39 8.68
C GLY A 39 -0.29 4.24 7.63
N LEU A 40 -1.49 4.74 7.93
CA LEU A 40 -2.27 5.61 7.02
C LEU A 40 -1.44 6.79 6.48
N PHE A 41 -0.69 7.44 7.37
CA PHE A 41 0.10 8.62 7.07
C PHE A 41 1.53 8.29 6.68
N GLU A 42 1.88 7.01 6.65
CA GLU A 42 3.23 6.56 6.32
C GLU A 42 3.39 6.38 4.82
N THR A 43 4.64 6.47 4.34
CA THR A 43 4.97 6.20 2.95
C THR A 43 4.85 4.69 2.68
N VAL A 44 4.55 4.31 1.44
CA VAL A 44 4.42 2.88 1.08
C VAL A 44 5.72 2.12 1.39
N ALA A 45 6.88 2.74 1.13
CA ALA A 45 8.17 2.18 1.47
C ALA A 45 8.39 2.08 2.99
N GLY A 46 8.07 3.14 3.74
CA GLY A 46 8.20 3.18 5.20
C GLY A 46 7.30 2.14 5.88
N LEU A 47 6.06 2.01 5.41
CA LEU A 47 5.13 0.96 5.83
C LEU A 47 5.73 -0.43 5.61
N ALA A 48 6.23 -0.71 4.41
CA ALA A 48 6.80 -2.02 4.10
C ALA A 48 7.96 -2.38 5.04
N VAL A 49 8.88 -1.45 5.28
CA VAL A 49 9.99 -1.66 6.23
C VAL A 49 9.47 -1.86 7.66
N ARG A 50 8.53 -1.03 8.11
CA ARG A 50 8.00 -1.04 9.48
C ARG A 50 7.28 -2.35 9.81
N PHE A 51 6.57 -2.93 8.86
CA PHE A 51 5.83 -4.19 9.03
C PHE A 51 6.60 -5.43 8.54
N GLY A 52 7.85 -5.26 8.08
CA GLY A 52 8.66 -6.35 7.55
C GLY A 52 8.07 -6.98 6.28
N LEU A 53 7.33 -6.20 5.48
CA LEU A 53 6.74 -6.63 4.23
C LEU A 53 7.72 -6.45 3.07
N ASP A 54 7.59 -7.30 2.05
CA ASP A 54 8.31 -7.13 0.80
C ASP A 54 7.82 -5.90 0.02
N GLY A 55 8.51 -4.76 0.17
CA GLY A 55 8.16 -3.51 -0.50
C GLY A 55 8.03 -3.63 -2.02
N LYS A 56 8.85 -4.48 -2.66
CA LYS A 56 8.73 -4.78 -4.10
C LYS A 56 7.41 -5.48 -4.45
N MET A 57 7.01 -6.44 -3.63
CA MET A 57 5.80 -7.24 -3.86
C MET A 57 4.56 -6.40 -3.57
N LEU A 58 4.57 -5.62 -2.48
CA LEU A 58 3.53 -4.66 -2.16
C LEU A 58 3.33 -3.65 -3.29
N THR A 59 4.42 -3.00 -3.75
CA THR A 59 4.35 -2.01 -4.84
C THR A 59 3.81 -2.64 -6.12
N THR A 60 4.24 -3.87 -6.46
CA THR A 60 3.73 -4.59 -7.63
C THR A 60 2.22 -4.85 -7.52
N ASP A 61 1.74 -5.34 -6.39
CA ASP A 61 0.32 -5.62 -6.18
C ASP A 61 -0.54 -4.35 -6.24
N LEU A 62 -0.05 -3.25 -5.66
CA LEU A 62 -0.67 -1.93 -5.75
C LEU A 62 -0.75 -1.44 -7.20
N ILE A 63 0.32 -1.54 -7.98
CA ILE A 63 0.32 -1.17 -9.41
C ILE A 63 -0.65 -2.04 -10.20
N GLN A 64 -0.75 -3.34 -9.90
CA GLN A 64 -1.72 -4.23 -10.54
C GLN A 64 -3.15 -3.84 -10.21
N ALA A 65 -3.46 -3.51 -8.96
CA ALA A 65 -4.78 -3.04 -8.54
C ALA A 65 -5.18 -1.75 -9.27
N ILE A 66 -4.27 -0.78 -9.35
CA ILE A 66 -4.49 0.49 -10.09
C ILE A 66 -4.77 0.22 -11.57
N ARG A 67 -4.02 -0.69 -12.19
CA ARG A 67 -4.23 -1.05 -13.61
C ARG A 67 -5.57 -1.73 -13.85
N LYS A 68 -6.08 -2.48 -12.88
CA LYS A 68 -7.34 -3.22 -12.99
C LYS A 68 -8.57 -2.32 -12.82
N GLU A 69 -8.40 -1.16 -12.21
CA GLU A 69 -9.43 -0.13 -12.07
C GLU A 69 -9.65 0.67 -13.36
N LYS A 70 -8.71 0.60 -14.32
CA LYS A 70 -8.67 1.39 -15.55
C LYS A 70 -9.10 0.59 -16.77
#